data_AF-A0A939VZ18-F1
#
_entry.id   AF-A0A939VZ18-F1
#
_cell.length_a   1.000
_cell.length_b   1.000
_cell.length_c   1.000
_cell.angle_alpha   90.00
_cell.angle_beta   90.00
_cell.angle_gamma   90.00
#
_symmetry.space_group_name_H-M   'P 1'
#
loop_
_entity.id
_entity.type
_entity.pdbx_description
1 polymer ?
#
loop_
_entity_poly.entity_id
_entity_poly.type
_entity_poly.pdbx_seq_one_letter_code
_entity_poly.pdbx_strand_id
1 'polypeptide(L)' 'MPLVKINLLKGKTDEYKKTIFDCVHQGLIEALGISDWDRFQRIIEF' A
#
# COMPACT_ATOMS: atom_id res chain seq x y z
N MET A 1 13.45 -2.75 -3.65
CA MET A 1 12.68 -2.00 -2.63
C MET A 1 12.04 -0.77 -3.23
N PRO A 2 10.85 -0.91 -3.82
CA PRO A 2 10.06 0.23 -4.30
C PRO A 2 9.43 0.97 -3.11
N LEU A 3 9.52 2.31 -3.11
CA LEU A 3 8.81 3.14 -2.13
C LEU A 3 7.47 3.59 -2.71
N VAL A 4 6.37 3.05 -2.20
CA VAL A 4 5.02 3.41 -2.67
C VAL A 4 4.44 4.55 -1.83
N LYS A 5 3.93 5.57 -2.51
CA LYS A 5 3.17 6.66 -1.90
C LYS A 5 1.74 6.63 -2.41
N ILE A 6 0.80 6.56 -1.48
CA ILE A 6 -0.64 6.52 -1.74
C ILE A 6 -1.23 7.84 -1.24
N ASN A 7 -1.88 8.58 -2.12
CA ASN A 7 -2.57 9.83 -1.80
C ASN A 7 -4.05 9.51 -1.58
N LEU A 8 -4.58 9.79 -0.39
CA LEU A 8 -5.94 9.43 0.01
C LEU A 8 -6.67 10.64 0.63
N LEU A 9 -7.96 10.77 0.38
CA LEU A 9 -8.79 11.75 1.09
C LEU A 9 -9.00 11.33 2.54
N LYS A 10 -9.03 12.30 3.46
CA LYS A 10 -9.32 12.04 4.89
C LYS A 10 -10.70 11.41 5.11
N GLY A 11 -10.84 10.74 6.27
CA GLY A 11 -12.11 10.19 6.74
C GLY A 11 -12.34 8.72 6.40
N LYS A 12 -11.31 7.99 5.96
CA LYS A 12 -11.37 6.53 5.77
C LYS A 12 -11.00 5.80 7.07
N THR A 13 -11.63 4.66 7.31
CA THR A 13 -11.34 3.83 8.48
C THR A 13 -9.97 3.19 8.37
N ASP A 14 -9.44 2.71 9.48
CA ASP A 14 -8.15 2.03 9.51
C ASP A 14 -8.22 0.68 8.78
N GLU A 15 -9.36 -0.03 8.82
CA GLU A 15 -9.55 -1.24 8.01
C GLU A 15 -9.42 -0.93 6.52
N TYR A 16 -10.05 0.15 6.05
CA TYR A 16 -9.98 0.56 4.65
C TYR A 16 -8.53 0.86 4.22
N LYS A 17 -7.78 1.57 5.06
CA LYS A 17 -6.36 1.88 4.82
C LYS A 17 -5.51 0.61 4.78
N LYS A 18 -5.75 -0.36 5.67
CA LYS A 18 -5.08 -1.66 5.66
C LYS A 18 -5.37 -2.44 4.37
N THR A 19 -6.63 -2.51 3.96
CA THR A 19 -7.01 -3.19 2.72
C THR A 19 -6.29 -2.60 1.51
N ILE A 20 -6.16 -1.27 1.43
CA ILE A 20 -5.38 -0.63 0.35
C ILE A 20 -3.93 -1.11 0.37
N PHE A 21 -3.25 -1.08 1.53
CA PHE A 21 -1.86 -1.53 1.61
C PHE A 21 -1.68 -2.99 1.18
N ASP A 22 -2.62 -3.86 1.55
CA ASP A 22 -2.57 -5.27 1.18
C ASP A 22 -2.80 -5.47 -0.31
N CYS A 23 -3.79 -4.80 -0.91
CA CYS A 23 -4.04 -4.88 -2.35
C CYS A 23 -2.86 -4.36 -3.17
N VAL A 24 -2.27 -3.23 -2.77
CA VAL A 24 -1.10 -2.66 -3.46
C VAL A 24 0.09 -3.59 -3.33
N HIS A 25 0.37 -4.13 -2.13
CA HIS A 25 1.47 -5.06 -1.94
C HIS A 25 1.31 -6.33 -2.78
N GLN A 26 0.11 -6.92 -2.78
CA GLN A 26 -0.19 -8.10 -3.58
C GLN A 26 0.06 -7.84 -5.06
N GLY A 27 -0.39 -6.70 -5.58
CA GLY A 27 -0.10 -6.30 -6.97
C GLY A 27 1.39 -6.15 -7.26
N LEU A 28 2.20 -5.69 -6.30
CA LEU A 28 3.65 -5.61 -6.48
C LEU A 28 4.31 -7.00 -6.50
N ILE A 29 3.87 -7.93 -5.64
CA ILE A 29 4.36 -9.31 -5.67
C ILE A 29 4.05 -9.93 -7.03
N GLU A 30 2.79 -9.81 -7.49
CA GLU A 30 2.34 -10.44 -8.73
C GLU A 30 2.97 -9.83 -9.98
N ALA A 31 3.10 -8.50 -10.05
CA ALA A 31 3.59 -7.82 -11.24
C ALA A 31 5.11 -7.69 -11.30
N LEU A 32 5.78 -7.53 -10.14
CA LEU A 32 7.21 -7.20 -10.06
C LEU A 32 8.02 -8.28 -9.33
N GLY A 33 7.39 -9.32 -8.77
CA GLY A 33 8.09 -10.40 -8.07
C GLY A 33 8.85 -9.93 -6.82
N ILE A 34 8.41 -8.84 -6.18
CA ILE A 34 9.03 -8.40 -4.93
C ILE A 34 8.77 -9.41 -3.81
N SER A 35 9.64 -9.43 -2.81
CA SER A 35 9.42 -10.27 -1.63
C SER A 35 8.24 -9.78 -0.78
N ASP A 36 7.58 -10.71 -0.10
CA ASP A 36 6.43 -10.49 0.77
C ASP A 36 6.71 -9.60 2.00
N TRP A 37 7.96 -9.54 2.43
CA TRP A 37 8.41 -8.67 3.51
C TRP A 37 8.68 -7.23 3.04
N ASP A 38 8.77 -6.97 1.73
CA ASP A 38 9.05 -5.65 1.17
C ASP A 38 7.77 -4.80 1.09
N ARG A 39 7.41 -4.22 2.24
CA ARG A 39 6.18 -3.43 2.43
C ARG A 39 6.45 -1.93 2.62
N PHE A 40 7.41 -1.38 1.87
CA PHE A 40 7.73 0.05 1.93
C PHE A 40 6.65 0.92 1.28
N GLN A 41 5.59 1.20 2.05
CA GLN A 41 4.42 1.95 1.61
C GLN A 41 4.03 3.02 2.65
N ARG A 42 3.46 4.12 2.17
CA ARG A 42 2.88 5.16 3.03
C ARG A 42 1.62 5.75 2.41
N ILE A 43 0.66 6.07 3.27
CA ILE A 43 -0.51 6.87 2.91
C ILE A 43 -0.26 8.31 3.36
N ILE A 44 -0.56 9.26 2.47
CA ILE A 44 -0.65 10.68 2.80
C ILE A 44 -2.12 11.08 2.67
N GLU A 45 -2.67 11.55 3.79
CA GLU A 45 -4.06 12.00 3.86
C GLU A 45 -4.14 13.53 3.73
N PHE A 46 -5.04 14.03 2.89
CA PHE A 46 -5.30 15.47 2.71
C PHE A 46 -6.79 15.79 2.84
#